data_AF-A0A0D1Y850-F1
#
_entry.id   AF-A0A0D1Y850-F1
#
_cell.length_a   1.000
_cell.length_b   1.000
_cell.length_c   1.000
_cell.angle_alpha   90.00
_cell.angle_beta   90.00
_cell.angle_gamma   90.00
#
_symmetry.space_group_name_H-M   'P 1'
#
loop_
_entity.id
_entity.type
_entity.pdbx_description
1 polymer ?
#
loop_
_entity_poly.entity_id
_entity_poly.type
_entity_poly.pdbx_seq_one_letter_code
_entity_poly.pdbx_strand_id
1 'polypeptide(L)'
;MSTTSDPHPTQNTKASAKTVTWLEISGWHLDNKYILSGYRREKADYLEILASLTFLHNETCNVYTHLIGTGLLLLVATVFLRYLDQPHFLHVSSTDYAMFGIYFWCAGICLILSTLYHLMIPYSQYAEQFLHVIDLLGIVIVTVGTFSSGIYYIFFCEASLQKLHWVIILTTGTVTGILISNPSLRTPRWRKVKVSAFVVFGASSFIPLLHGVQRYGLYYMLKYSGMKWYLLELAFYGIGVGLYAFRIPERLAPGTFDIWGSSHQIFHIAILCAMYTHVIALLQGFTTSHTLNILKSSKFPIPKIDTSSVEAGISQLRNLEALFPPPPPIPEVAESKHEFTARDGFRLIYHVFQPATPSPTTQGPLPLLIYWHGGGGSMGNAYSVCSVARDLVTAHNIVVVSPQYRLAPEYPWPTGVHDAWDAFAHISSTTDASAGLLIGGVSQGARLASIVALQAKDAAAAATGTTATSSSTSTSATRLPKVTGLYFDAPSFISPDNVPDEYKSQYRSRHDKTCLAAPILDADTKALFDKAYQGDQMSPLYVVLNTRPLSRHAGVADKAYFSVCGMDILRDDGLIYADVLENLGVQTRVSIYPGAPHAFWVAFGMTALAQKWKTDKTAGVGWLLGRE
;
A
#
# COMPACT_ATOMS: atom_id res chain seq x y z
N MET A 1 -17.88 -42.86 90.94
CA MET A 1 -18.81 -43.83 90.30
C MET A 1 -19.57 -43.09 89.22
N SER A 2 -19.36 -43.51 87.97
CA SER A 2 -20.08 -43.26 86.71
C SER A 2 -20.72 -41.89 86.45
N THR A 3 -20.04 -41.07 85.66
CA THR A 3 -20.62 -39.99 84.84
C THR A 3 -21.03 -40.57 83.48
N THR A 4 -22.31 -40.45 83.16
CA THR A 4 -22.91 -40.80 81.86
C THR A 4 -22.44 -39.85 80.77
N SER A 5 -22.02 -40.41 79.64
CA SER A 5 -21.62 -39.72 78.43
C SER A 5 -22.81 -39.60 77.47
N ASP A 6 -23.15 -38.36 77.09
CA ASP A 6 -23.97 -38.07 75.91
C ASP A 6 -23.05 -37.89 74.69
N PRO A 7 -23.39 -38.45 73.51
CA PRO A 7 -22.59 -38.30 72.31
C PRO A 7 -22.88 -36.95 71.64
N HIS A 8 -21.82 -36.15 71.44
CA HIS A 8 -21.84 -34.97 70.58
C HIS A 8 -22.28 -35.33 69.15
N PRO A 9 -23.17 -34.55 68.52
CA PRO A 9 -23.45 -34.68 67.09
C PRO A 9 -22.22 -34.19 66.31
N THR A 10 -21.72 -35.05 65.44
CA THR A 10 -20.64 -34.79 64.49
C THR A 10 -21.03 -33.62 63.57
N GLN A 11 -20.35 -32.48 63.75
CA GLN A 11 -20.33 -31.41 62.76
C GLN A 11 -19.67 -31.95 61.49
N ASN A 12 -20.52 -32.32 60.52
CA ASN A 12 -20.09 -32.63 59.18
C ASN A 12 -19.67 -31.31 58.50
N THR A 13 -18.37 -31.06 58.43
CA THR A 13 -17.74 -29.93 57.74
C THR A 13 -17.99 -30.03 56.23
N LYS A 14 -19.14 -29.51 55.77
CA LYS A 14 -19.31 -29.17 54.35
C LYS A 14 -18.24 -28.14 53.99
N ALA A 15 -17.27 -28.52 53.16
CA ALA A 15 -16.34 -27.60 52.53
C ALA A 15 -17.15 -26.43 51.94
N SER A 16 -16.97 -25.24 52.49
CA SER A 16 -17.81 -24.10 52.12
C SER A 16 -17.56 -23.74 50.65
N ALA A 17 -18.61 -23.62 49.83
CA ALA A 17 -18.50 -23.38 48.40
C ALA A 17 -17.66 -22.14 48.08
N LYS A 18 -16.74 -22.23 47.10
CA LYS A 18 -15.81 -21.13 46.76
C LYS A 18 -16.49 -19.89 46.17
N THR A 19 -17.68 -20.07 45.60
CA THR A 19 -18.53 -19.00 45.05
C THR A 19 -19.90 -18.99 45.71
N VAL A 20 -20.60 -17.86 45.58
CA VAL A 20 -21.96 -17.61 46.11
C VAL A 20 -22.91 -17.19 44.98
N THR A 21 -24.20 -17.18 45.28
CA THR A 21 -25.28 -16.84 44.36
C THR A 21 -25.69 -15.36 44.46
N TRP A 22 -26.44 -14.88 43.46
CA TRP A 22 -26.97 -13.51 43.40
C TRP A 22 -27.76 -13.09 44.65
N LEU A 23 -28.42 -14.04 45.32
CA LEU A 23 -29.22 -13.78 46.54
C LEU A 23 -28.36 -13.65 47.80
N GLU A 24 -27.10 -14.08 47.76
CA GLU A 24 -26.19 -14.13 48.90
C GLU A 24 -25.20 -12.96 48.93
N ILE A 25 -25.10 -12.19 47.84
CA ILE A 25 -24.29 -10.97 47.75
C ILE A 25 -25.08 -9.73 48.17
N SER A 26 -24.39 -8.73 48.68
CA SER A 26 -24.97 -7.50 49.18
C SER A 26 -25.27 -6.49 48.04
N GLY A 27 -26.08 -5.48 48.36
CA GLY A 27 -26.66 -4.57 47.37
C GLY A 27 -25.67 -3.76 46.51
N TRP A 28 -24.40 -3.63 46.93
CA TRP A 28 -23.39 -2.91 46.15
C TRP A 28 -22.66 -3.79 45.13
N HIS A 29 -22.83 -5.13 45.18
CA HIS A 29 -22.36 -6.08 44.15
C HIS A 29 -23.41 -6.38 43.07
N LEU A 30 -24.66 -5.92 43.23
CA LEU A 30 -25.77 -6.21 42.32
C LEU A 30 -25.72 -5.34 41.04
N ASP A 31 -24.79 -5.60 40.11
CA ASP A 31 -24.76 -4.92 38.79
C ASP A 31 -25.70 -5.58 37.77
N ASN A 32 -25.60 -6.90 37.59
CA ASN A 32 -26.28 -7.61 36.49
C ASN A 32 -27.22 -8.72 36.98
N LYS A 33 -28.51 -8.39 37.07
CA LYS A 33 -29.57 -9.31 37.56
C LYS A 33 -29.77 -10.60 36.77
N TYR A 34 -29.13 -10.73 35.59
CA TYR A 34 -29.22 -11.94 34.77
C TYR A 34 -28.10 -12.95 35.04
N ILE A 35 -27.08 -12.54 35.80
CA ILE A 35 -25.99 -13.40 36.26
C ILE A 35 -26.35 -13.90 37.66
N LEU A 36 -26.65 -15.19 37.78
CA LEU A 36 -27.34 -15.75 38.96
C LEU A 36 -26.40 -16.45 39.95
N SER A 37 -25.23 -16.88 39.50
CA SER A 37 -24.25 -17.64 40.27
C SER A 37 -22.81 -17.28 39.92
N GLY A 38 -21.85 -17.84 40.67
CA GLY A 38 -20.43 -17.68 40.40
C GLY A 38 -19.80 -16.44 41.01
N TYR A 39 -20.47 -15.73 41.92
CA TYR A 39 -19.91 -14.56 42.61
C TYR A 39 -18.85 -14.97 43.63
N ARG A 40 -17.80 -14.17 43.76
CA ARG A 40 -16.81 -14.35 44.83
C ARG A 40 -17.36 -13.79 46.15
N ARG A 41 -16.93 -14.35 47.27
CA ARG A 41 -17.33 -13.88 48.60
C ARG A 41 -16.78 -12.49 48.89
N GLU A 42 -17.59 -11.67 49.54
CA GLU A 42 -17.21 -10.32 49.95
C GLU A 42 -16.23 -10.31 51.12
N LYS A 43 -15.53 -9.19 51.27
CA LYS A 43 -14.49 -8.95 52.29
C LYS A 43 -13.32 -9.93 52.18
N ALA A 44 -13.04 -10.37 50.96
CA ALA A 44 -11.91 -11.24 50.67
C ALA A 44 -10.60 -10.50 50.97
N ASP A 45 -9.63 -11.17 51.59
CA ASP A 45 -8.29 -10.63 51.75
C ASP A 45 -7.47 -10.73 50.44
N TYR A 46 -6.26 -10.17 50.42
CA TYR A 46 -5.42 -10.19 49.22
C TYR A 46 -5.01 -11.60 48.77
N LEU A 47 -4.84 -12.55 49.71
CA LEU A 47 -4.48 -13.94 49.38
C LEU A 47 -5.68 -14.67 48.78
N GLU A 48 -6.87 -14.45 49.31
CA GLU A 48 -8.12 -14.98 48.77
C GLU A 48 -8.42 -14.43 47.37
N ILE A 49 -8.13 -13.14 47.14
CA ILE A 49 -8.24 -12.51 45.81
C ILE A 49 -7.26 -13.16 44.83
N LEU A 50 -6.00 -13.34 45.21
CA LEU A 50 -5.02 -14.03 44.35
C LEU A 50 -5.39 -15.49 44.10
N ALA A 51 -5.88 -16.19 45.13
CA ALA A 51 -6.38 -17.56 45.01
C ALA A 51 -7.58 -17.65 44.06
N SER A 52 -8.35 -16.57 43.88
CA SER A 52 -9.46 -16.54 42.93
C SER A 52 -9.06 -16.74 41.47
N LEU A 53 -7.81 -16.47 41.11
CA LEU A 53 -7.27 -16.79 39.79
C LEU A 53 -7.22 -18.30 39.51
N THR A 54 -7.28 -19.15 40.54
CA THR A 54 -7.15 -20.61 40.40
C THR A 54 -8.48 -21.36 40.29
N PHE A 55 -9.62 -20.66 40.34
CA PHE A 55 -10.95 -21.28 40.20
C PHE A 55 -11.91 -20.41 39.40
N LEU A 56 -12.98 -21.03 38.89
CA LEU A 56 -13.95 -20.34 38.03
C LEU A 56 -14.95 -19.53 38.85
N HIS A 57 -15.17 -18.29 38.41
CA HIS A 57 -16.14 -17.33 38.94
C HIS A 57 -16.63 -16.42 37.80
N ASN A 58 -17.68 -15.64 38.06
CA ASN A 58 -18.32 -14.79 37.04
C ASN A 58 -17.38 -13.73 36.43
N GLU A 59 -16.41 -13.27 37.21
CA GLU A 59 -15.36 -12.34 36.75
C GLU A 59 -14.14 -13.00 36.09
N THR A 60 -14.07 -14.34 35.98
CA THR A 60 -12.84 -15.03 35.52
C THR A 60 -12.46 -14.59 34.12
N CYS A 61 -13.41 -14.60 33.18
CA CYS A 61 -13.13 -14.18 31.81
C CYS A 61 -12.72 -12.70 31.75
N ASN A 62 -13.43 -11.79 32.44
CA ASN A 62 -13.11 -10.36 32.47
C ASN A 62 -11.69 -10.08 32.99
N VAL A 63 -11.25 -10.81 34.03
CA VAL A 63 -9.88 -10.69 34.56
C VAL A 63 -8.87 -11.21 33.53
N TYR A 64 -9.07 -12.42 33.00
CA TYR A 64 -8.09 -13.08 32.14
C TYR A 64 -7.96 -12.45 30.76
N THR A 65 -9.05 -11.94 30.16
CA THR A 65 -9.01 -11.26 28.85
C THR A 65 -8.06 -10.07 28.91
N HIS A 66 -8.22 -9.18 29.90
CA HIS A 66 -7.38 -7.99 30.01
C HIS A 66 -6.00 -8.27 30.63
N LEU A 67 -5.87 -9.27 31.53
CA LEU A 67 -4.57 -9.68 32.06
C LEU A 67 -3.67 -10.28 30.97
N ILE A 68 -4.18 -11.27 30.22
CA ILE A 68 -3.46 -11.87 29.09
C ILE A 68 -3.27 -10.83 27.99
N GLY A 69 -4.30 -10.03 27.71
CA GLY A 69 -4.25 -8.92 26.76
C GLY A 69 -3.10 -7.95 27.06
N THR A 70 -2.86 -7.62 28.32
CA THR A 70 -1.72 -6.78 28.74
C THR A 70 -0.38 -7.41 28.36
N GLY A 71 -0.20 -8.70 28.64
CA GLY A 71 1.02 -9.43 28.28
C GLY A 71 1.23 -9.52 26.75
N LEU A 72 0.16 -9.82 26.00
CA LEU A 72 0.21 -9.85 24.54
C LEU A 72 0.50 -8.46 23.95
N LEU A 73 -0.05 -7.40 24.53
CA LEU A 73 0.17 -6.03 24.08
C LEU A 73 1.66 -5.64 24.21
N LEU A 74 2.34 -6.05 25.28
CA LEU A 74 3.79 -5.81 25.44
C LEU A 74 4.62 -6.55 24.38
N LEU A 75 4.22 -7.78 24.04
CA LEU A 75 4.85 -8.55 22.97
C LEU A 75 4.65 -7.87 21.61
N VAL A 76 3.40 -7.51 21.30
CA VAL A 76 3.04 -6.79 20.07
C VAL A 76 3.78 -5.46 20.00
N ALA A 77 3.81 -4.67 21.08
CA ALA A 77 4.56 -3.42 21.14
C ALA A 77 6.04 -3.64 20.81
N THR A 78 6.66 -4.65 21.39
CA THR A 78 8.08 -4.97 21.14
C THR A 78 8.33 -5.34 19.67
N VAL A 79 7.47 -6.19 19.10
CA VAL A 79 7.57 -6.60 17.68
C VAL A 79 7.42 -5.39 16.76
N PHE A 80 6.41 -4.56 16.99
CA PHE A 80 6.12 -3.42 16.13
C PHE A 80 7.17 -2.31 16.27
N LEU A 81 7.63 -1.99 17.48
CA LEU A 81 8.69 -1.00 17.68
C LEU A 81 10.00 -1.44 17.00
N ARG A 82 10.33 -2.74 17.01
CA ARG A 82 11.46 -3.27 16.22
C ARG A 82 11.22 -3.24 14.71
N TYR A 83 9.96 -3.36 14.29
CA TYR A 83 9.60 -3.27 12.87
C TYR A 83 9.79 -1.84 12.33
N LEU A 84 9.58 -0.80 13.16
CA LEU A 84 9.83 0.58 12.75
C LEU A 84 11.30 0.85 12.38
N ASP A 85 12.23 0.10 12.99
CA ASP A 85 13.68 0.24 12.76
C ASP A 85 14.18 -0.50 11.51
N GLN A 86 13.28 -1.11 10.75
CA GLN A 86 13.68 -1.85 9.55
C GLN A 86 14.27 -0.91 8.48
N PRO A 87 15.33 -1.32 7.77
CA PRO A 87 16.13 -0.45 6.90
C PRO A 87 15.38 0.07 5.66
N HIS A 88 14.19 -0.46 5.38
CA HIS A 88 13.35 -0.01 4.26
C HIS A 88 12.47 1.21 4.59
N PHE A 89 12.39 1.62 5.86
CA PHE A 89 11.70 2.85 6.28
C PHE A 89 12.66 4.03 6.33
N LEU A 90 12.21 5.17 5.80
CA LEU A 90 13.03 6.37 5.64
C LEU A 90 12.65 7.43 6.66
N HIS A 91 13.65 8.11 7.23
CA HIS A 91 13.44 9.24 8.16
C HIS A 91 12.52 8.93 9.34
N VAL A 92 12.57 7.70 9.85
CA VAL A 92 11.91 7.33 11.10
C VAL A 92 12.49 8.20 12.20
N SER A 93 11.62 8.95 12.85
CA SER A 93 11.97 9.94 13.87
C SER A 93 11.68 9.39 15.27
N SER A 94 12.25 10.02 16.29
CA SER A 94 11.86 9.74 17.68
C SER A 94 10.38 9.99 17.96
N THR A 95 9.73 10.85 17.16
CA THR A 95 8.29 11.12 17.25
C THR A 95 7.47 9.88 16.87
N ASP A 96 7.92 9.08 15.90
CA ASP A 96 7.22 7.87 15.47
C ASP A 96 7.19 6.84 16.60
N TYR A 97 8.36 6.62 17.23
CA TYR A 97 8.48 5.78 18.43
C TYR A 97 7.62 6.33 19.58
N ALA A 98 7.57 7.65 19.76
CA ALA A 98 6.73 8.27 20.78
C ALA A 98 5.23 8.06 20.51
N MET A 99 4.77 8.16 19.26
CA MET A 99 3.34 7.99 18.92
C MET A 99 2.87 6.56 19.09
N PHE A 100 3.65 5.57 18.62
CA PHE A 100 3.38 4.17 18.92
C PHE A 100 3.47 3.89 20.42
N GLY A 101 4.48 4.45 21.10
CA GLY A 101 4.65 4.34 22.54
C GLY A 101 3.45 4.87 23.32
N ILE A 102 2.97 6.08 23.00
CA ILE A 102 1.78 6.68 23.63
C ILE A 102 0.58 5.75 23.50
N TYR A 103 0.33 5.22 22.30
CA TYR A 103 -0.75 4.26 22.09
C TYR A 103 -0.60 3.02 22.98
N PHE A 104 0.56 2.35 22.94
CA PHE A 104 0.78 1.12 23.71
C PHE A 104 0.73 1.35 25.22
N TRP A 105 1.26 2.47 25.72
CA TRP A 105 1.19 2.83 27.13
C TRP A 105 -0.25 3.09 27.57
N CYS A 106 -1.02 3.88 26.81
CA CYS A 106 -2.41 4.18 27.14
C CYS A 106 -3.29 2.92 27.09
N ALA A 107 -3.10 2.06 26.08
CA ALA A 107 -3.79 0.78 25.98
C ALA A 107 -3.42 -0.16 27.14
N GLY A 108 -2.13 -0.28 27.48
CA GLY A 108 -1.68 -1.09 28.61
C GLY A 108 -2.23 -0.61 29.94
N ILE A 109 -2.24 0.69 30.20
CA ILE A 109 -2.86 1.28 31.39
C ILE A 109 -4.34 0.90 31.46
N CYS A 110 -5.10 1.04 30.37
CA CYS A 110 -6.51 0.66 30.34
C CYS A 110 -6.72 -0.81 30.75
N LEU A 111 -5.96 -1.73 30.17
CA LEU A 111 -6.09 -3.16 30.46
C LEU A 111 -5.69 -3.51 31.90
N ILE A 112 -4.64 -2.87 32.43
CA ILE A 112 -4.20 -3.06 33.82
C ILE A 112 -5.26 -2.55 34.79
N LEU A 113 -5.77 -1.33 34.58
CA LEU A 113 -6.80 -0.75 35.44
C LEU A 113 -8.07 -1.59 35.46
N SER A 114 -8.47 -2.12 34.30
CA SER A 114 -9.62 -3.02 34.19
C SER A 114 -9.37 -4.35 34.90
N THR A 115 -8.20 -4.95 34.72
CA THR A 115 -7.81 -6.19 35.42
C THR A 115 -7.86 -5.98 36.94
N LEU A 116 -7.31 -4.88 37.43
CA LEU A 116 -7.31 -4.54 38.86
C LEU A 116 -8.72 -4.34 39.39
N TYR A 117 -9.58 -3.63 38.66
CA TYR A 117 -10.98 -3.46 39.05
C TYR A 117 -11.68 -4.81 39.20
N HIS A 118 -11.70 -5.61 38.12
CA HIS A 118 -12.41 -6.90 38.13
C HIS A 118 -11.83 -7.86 39.17
N LEU A 119 -10.52 -7.85 39.42
CA LEU A 119 -9.91 -8.72 40.43
C LEU A 119 -10.30 -8.29 41.86
N MET A 120 -10.37 -6.99 42.13
CA MET A 120 -10.55 -6.41 43.48
C MET A 120 -12.01 -6.20 43.92
N ILE A 121 -13.00 -6.46 43.05
CA ILE A 121 -14.44 -6.41 43.38
C ILE A 121 -14.80 -6.98 44.78
N PRO A 122 -14.32 -8.18 45.20
CA PRO A 122 -14.72 -8.74 46.50
C PRO A 122 -14.05 -8.10 47.73
N TYR A 123 -13.10 -7.18 47.58
CA TYR A 123 -12.31 -6.65 48.70
C TYR A 123 -13.12 -5.77 49.66
N SER A 124 -13.68 -4.66 49.15
CA SER A 124 -14.52 -3.75 49.94
C SER A 124 -15.34 -2.84 49.03
N GLN A 125 -16.47 -2.34 49.54
CA GLN A 125 -17.34 -1.40 48.82
C GLN A 125 -16.59 -0.12 48.41
N TYR A 126 -15.70 0.40 49.25
CA TYR A 126 -14.92 1.59 48.93
C TYR A 126 -13.95 1.33 47.76
N ALA A 127 -13.24 0.20 47.80
CA ALA A 127 -12.29 -0.16 46.75
C ALA A 127 -12.98 -0.43 45.42
N GLU A 128 -14.11 -1.14 45.41
CA GLU A 128 -14.92 -1.36 44.21
C GLU A 128 -15.31 -0.03 43.56
N GLN A 129 -15.88 0.90 44.34
CA GLN A 129 -16.33 2.19 43.79
C GLN A 129 -15.18 3.08 43.30
N PHE A 130 -14.03 3.02 43.97
CA PHE A 130 -12.84 3.76 43.55
C PHE A 130 -12.26 3.16 42.26
N LEU A 131 -12.03 1.85 42.23
CA LEU A 131 -11.44 1.18 41.08
C LEU A 131 -12.37 1.16 39.86
N HIS A 132 -13.69 1.14 40.05
CA HIS A 132 -14.66 1.32 38.96
C HIS A 132 -14.47 2.69 38.27
N VAL A 133 -14.28 3.76 39.04
CA VAL A 133 -14.00 5.10 38.47
C VAL A 133 -12.67 5.11 37.71
N ILE A 134 -11.66 4.43 38.25
CA ILE A 134 -10.33 4.35 37.63
C ILE A 134 -10.38 3.50 36.34
N ASP A 135 -11.15 2.42 36.31
CA ASP A 135 -11.37 1.60 35.11
C ASP A 135 -12.04 2.41 33.98
N LEU A 136 -13.10 3.14 34.31
CA LEU A 136 -13.74 4.07 33.36
C LEU A 136 -12.78 5.17 32.87
N LEU A 137 -11.87 5.64 33.73
CA LEU A 137 -10.83 6.58 33.33
C LEU A 137 -9.81 5.93 32.39
N GLY A 138 -9.54 4.63 32.55
CA GLY A 138 -8.73 3.83 31.63
C GLY A 138 -9.26 3.89 30.20
N ILE A 139 -10.58 3.76 30.01
CA ILE A 139 -11.23 3.90 28.69
C ILE A 139 -10.96 5.29 28.09
N VAL A 140 -11.06 6.35 28.90
CA VAL A 140 -10.77 7.72 28.43
C VAL A 140 -9.30 7.85 28.01
N ILE A 141 -8.36 7.31 28.82
CA ILE A 141 -6.92 7.37 28.56
C ILE A 141 -6.57 6.66 27.25
N VAL A 142 -7.04 5.42 27.04
CA VAL A 142 -6.76 4.70 25.78
C VAL A 142 -7.36 5.42 24.59
N THR A 143 -8.58 5.94 24.71
CA THR A 143 -9.24 6.68 23.63
C THR A 143 -8.42 7.91 23.21
N VAL A 144 -7.91 8.68 24.17
CA VAL A 144 -7.02 9.82 23.87
C VAL A 144 -5.73 9.36 23.19
N GLY A 145 -5.10 8.27 23.64
CA GLY A 145 -3.87 7.73 23.04
C GLY A 145 -4.06 7.23 21.61
N THR A 146 -5.14 6.49 21.36
CA THR A 146 -5.59 6.02 20.05
C THR A 146 -5.77 7.17 19.07
N PHE A 147 -6.51 8.22 19.45
CA PHE A 147 -6.71 9.35 18.54
C PHE A 147 -5.47 10.20 18.35
N SER A 148 -4.68 10.41 19.41
CA SER A 148 -3.47 11.22 19.31
C SER A 148 -2.48 10.61 18.31
N SER A 149 -2.26 9.29 18.39
CA SER A 149 -1.40 8.56 17.45
C SER A 149 -2.00 8.45 16.04
N GLY A 150 -3.32 8.22 15.90
CA GLY A 150 -3.97 8.19 14.58
C GLY A 150 -3.95 9.54 13.86
N ILE A 151 -4.22 10.65 14.57
CA ILE A 151 -4.19 12.02 14.03
C ILE A 151 -2.80 12.36 13.47
N TYR A 152 -1.74 11.91 14.15
CA TYR A 152 -0.37 12.13 13.70
C TYR A 152 -0.15 11.61 12.28
N TYR A 153 -0.52 10.35 12.01
CA TYR A 153 -0.30 9.74 10.70
C TYR A 153 -1.33 10.17 9.64
N ILE A 154 -2.58 10.47 10.03
CA ILE A 154 -3.57 11.02 9.08
C ILE A 154 -3.12 12.37 8.53
N PHE A 155 -2.60 13.25 9.40
CA PHE A 155 -2.18 14.61 9.04
C PHE A 155 -0.65 14.76 9.07
N PHE A 156 0.11 13.72 8.73
CA PHE A 156 1.57 13.67 8.88
C PHE A 156 2.29 14.88 8.28
N CYS A 157 1.82 15.37 7.13
CA CYS A 157 2.38 16.53 6.43
C CYS A 157 1.83 17.90 6.90
N GLU A 158 0.84 17.95 7.78
CA GLU A 158 0.04 19.15 8.10
C GLU A 158 0.01 19.39 9.62
N ALA A 159 1.11 19.93 10.17
CA ALA A 159 1.27 20.13 11.61
C ALA A 159 0.22 21.04 12.26
N SER A 160 -0.37 21.98 11.51
CA SER A 160 -1.47 22.84 11.99
C SER A 160 -2.74 22.02 12.24
N LEU A 161 -3.06 21.09 11.34
CA LEU A 161 -4.21 20.20 11.47
C LEU A 161 -4.01 19.18 12.59
N GLN A 162 -2.80 18.64 12.77
CA GLN A 162 -2.50 17.77 13.91
C GLN A 162 -2.81 18.47 15.24
N LYS A 163 -2.27 19.69 15.44
CA LYS A 163 -2.48 20.48 16.66
C LYS A 163 -3.95 20.78 16.91
N LEU A 164 -4.69 21.17 15.87
CA LEU A 164 -6.13 21.45 15.99
C LEU A 164 -6.89 20.23 16.53
N HIS A 165 -6.70 19.06 15.93
CA HIS A 165 -7.44 17.86 16.34
C HIS A 165 -6.94 17.30 17.68
N TRP A 166 -5.64 17.44 17.99
CA TRP A 166 -5.13 17.10 19.32
C TRP A 166 -5.75 17.97 20.42
N VAL A 167 -5.90 19.29 20.19
CA VAL A 167 -6.59 20.16 21.16
C VAL A 167 -8.03 19.70 21.37
N ILE A 168 -8.76 19.34 20.30
CA ILE A 168 -10.14 18.86 20.41
C ILE A 168 -10.20 17.58 21.26
N ILE A 169 -9.36 16.57 20.98
CA ILE A 169 -9.44 15.29 21.67
C ILE A 169 -8.95 15.38 23.12
N LEU A 170 -7.87 16.13 23.38
CA LEU A 170 -7.36 16.35 24.73
C LEU A 170 -8.41 17.09 25.57
N THR A 171 -9.01 18.16 25.03
CA THR A 171 -10.03 18.94 25.76
C THR A 171 -11.25 18.09 26.08
N THR A 172 -11.81 17.40 25.09
CA THR A 172 -13.01 16.57 25.28
C THR A 172 -12.75 15.37 26.19
N GLY A 173 -11.56 14.76 26.12
CA GLY A 173 -11.11 13.70 27.01
C GLY A 173 -10.93 14.17 28.46
N THR A 174 -10.27 15.31 28.68
CA THR A 174 -10.08 15.89 30.02
C THR A 174 -11.42 16.24 30.68
N VAL A 175 -12.33 16.89 29.94
CA VAL A 175 -13.68 17.20 30.45
C VAL A 175 -14.43 15.93 30.86
N THR A 176 -14.37 14.89 30.02
CA THR A 176 -15.00 13.60 30.30
C THR A 176 -14.41 12.94 31.55
N GLY A 177 -13.08 12.91 31.67
CA GLY A 177 -12.39 12.39 32.85
C GLY A 177 -12.80 13.11 34.15
N ILE A 178 -12.81 14.44 34.16
CA ILE A 178 -13.22 15.25 35.33
C ILE A 178 -14.66 14.91 35.75
N LEU A 179 -15.59 14.81 34.80
CA LEU A 179 -16.99 14.51 35.10
C LEU A 179 -17.19 13.11 35.69
N ILE A 180 -16.39 12.13 35.26
CA ILE A 180 -16.47 10.74 35.75
C ILE A 180 -15.84 10.61 37.13
N SER A 181 -14.68 11.25 37.33
CA SER A 181 -13.92 11.15 38.57
C SER A 181 -14.55 11.94 39.73
N ASN A 182 -15.44 12.90 39.46
CA ASN A 182 -16.06 13.70 40.51
C ASN A 182 -17.07 12.90 41.36
N PRO A 183 -16.79 12.66 42.66
CA PRO A 183 -17.68 11.88 43.52
C PRO A 183 -19.05 12.51 43.73
N SER A 184 -19.15 13.85 43.69
CA SER A 184 -20.42 14.58 43.83
C SER A 184 -21.39 14.33 42.68
N LEU A 185 -20.91 13.83 41.54
CA LEU A 185 -21.69 13.51 40.35
C LEU A 185 -22.07 12.01 40.25
N ARG A 186 -21.98 11.25 41.36
CA ARG A 186 -22.37 9.83 41.40
C ARG A 186 -23.88 9.60 41.45
N THR A 187 -24.67 10.59 41.85
CA THR A 187 -26.13 10.43 41.99
C THR A 187 -26.83 10.17 40.64
N PRO A 188 -27.97 9.46 40.61
CA PRO A 188 -28.69 9.16 39.37
C PRO A 188 -29.04 10.38 38.52
N ARG A 189 -29.20 11.55 39.16
CA ARG A 189 -29.47 12.84 38.50
C ARG A 189 -28.42 13.21 37.45
N TRP A 190 -27.15 12.90 37.71
CA TRP A 190 -26.02 13.27 36.83
C TRP A 190 -25.65 12.17 35.83
N ARG A 191 -26.31 11.01 35.88
CA ARG A 191 -26.04 9.87 34.99
C ARG A 191 -26.14 10.27 33.51
N LYS A 192 -27.20 11.00 33.13
CA LYS A 192 -27.41 11.46 31.74
C LYS A 192 -26.28 12.37 31.25
N VAL A 193 -25.79 13.27 32.11
CA VAL A 193 -24.69 14.20 31.77
C VAL A 193 -23.41 13.43 31.50
N LYS A 194 -23.05 12.48 32.38
CA LYS A 194 -21.84 11.65 32.21
C LYS A 194 -21.89 10.78 30.95
N VAL A 195 -23.02 10.15 30.69
CA VAL A 195 -23.22 9.36 29.45
C VAL A 195 -23.12 10.26 28.22
N SER A 196 -23.71 11.45 28.26
CA SER A 196 -23.63 12.41 27.14
C SER A 196 -22.19 12.87 26.89
N ALA A 197 -21.40 13.09 27.95
CA ALA A 197 -19.98 13.44 27.82
C ALA A 197 -19.19 12.35 27.10
N PHE A 198 -19.39 11.07 27.48
CA PHE A 198 -18.81 9.93 26.77
C PHE A 198 -19.22 9.87 25.30
N VAL A 199 -20.50 10.11 24.99
CA VAL A 199 -21.01 10.12 23.61
C VAL A 199 -20.38 11.25 22.80
N VAL A 200 -20.28 12.46 23.35
CA VAL A 200 -19.66 13.61 22.68
C VAL A 200 -18.17 13.37 22.46
N PHE A 201 -17.47 12.83 23.46
CA PHE A 201 -16.06 12.47 23.35
C PHE A 201 -15.84 11.36 22.30
N GLY A 202 -16.69 10.35 22.29
CA GLY A 202 -16.69 9.31 21.25
C GLY A 202 -17.01 9.88 19.87
N ALA A 203 -17.97 10.80 19.74
CA ALA A 203 -18.36 11.39 18.46
C ALA A 203 -17.33 12.38 17.89
N SER A 204 -16.54 13.04 18.75
CA SER A 204 -15.47 13.94 18.29
C SER A 204 -14.40 13.20 17.47
N SER A 205 -14.29 11.88 17.64
CA SER A 205 -13.42 11.01 16.85
C SER A 205 -13.65 11.03 15.34
N PHE A 206 -14.87 11.31 14.90
CA PHE A 206 -15.20 11.32 13.47
C PHE A 206 -14.68 12.57 12.77
N ILE A 207 -14.46 13.65 13.52
CA ILE A 207 -14.01 14.94 12.99
C ILE A 207 -12.69 14.81 12.21
N PRO A 208 -11.59 14.25 12.76
CA PRO A 208 -10.34 14.08 12.00
C PRO A 208 -10.49 13.17 10.79
N LEU A 209 -11.34 12.14 10.86
CA LEU A 209 -11.59 11.24 9.71
C LEU A 209 -12.32 11.98 8.57
N LEU A 210 -13.38 12.71 8.89
CA LEU A 210 -14.15 13.50 7.91
C LEU A 210 -13.29 14.62 7.32
N HIS A 211 -12.51 15.32 8.14
CA HIS A 211 -11.60 16.35 7.67
C HIS A 211 -10.48 15.76 6.79
N GLY A 212 -9.96 14.58 7.16
CA GLY A 212 -9.01 13.83 6.31
C GLY A 212 -9.61 13.46 4.95
N VAL A 213 -10.87 12.99 4.91
CA VAL A 213 -11.58 12.70 3.65
C VAL A 213 -11.77 13.97 2.81
N GLN A 214 -12.15 15.08 3.43
CA GLN A 214 -12.28 16.37 2.73
C GLN A 214 -10.94 16.86 2.16
N ARG A 215 -9.83 16.63 2.88
CA ARG A 215 -8.50 17.12 2.49
C ARG A 215 -7.81 16.24 1.44
N TYR A 216 -7.86 14.92 1.62
CA TYR A 216 -7.08 13.95 0.83
C TYR A 216 -7.93 13.07 -0.09
N GLY A 217 -9.25 13.08 0.07
CA GLY A 217 -10.18 12.23 -0.67
C GLY A 217 -10.40 10.86 -0.04
N LEU A 218 -11.59 10.29 -0.24
CA LEU A 218 -12.00 9.01 0.37
C LEU A 218 -11.08 7.85 -0.03
N TYR A 219 -10.68 7.77 -1.30
CA TYR A 219 -9.80 6.71 -1.78
C TYR A 219 -8.45 6.71 -1.05
N TYR A 220 -7.84 7.90 -0.89
CA TYR A 220 -6.56 8.02 -0.19
C TYR A 220 -6.69 7.59 1.27
N MET A 221 -7.71 8.08 1.95
CA MET A 221 -7.95 7.76 3.37
C MET A 221 -8.16 6.25 3.57
N LEU A 222 -8.98 5.61 2.74
CA LEU A 222 -9.23 4.17 2.86
C LEU A 222 -7.98 3.33 2.53
N LYS A 223 -7.20 3.73 1.52
CA LYS A 223 -6.09 2.91 1.01
C LYS A 223 -4.75 3.16 1.69
N TYR A 224 -4.50 4.36 2.20
CA TYR A 224 -3.17 4.76 2.68
C TYR A 224 -3.16 5.24 4.13
N SER A 225 -4.15 6.02 4.59
CA SER A 225 -4.13 6.57 5.95
C SER A 225 -4.52 5.59 7.07
N GLY A 226 -4.90 4.36 6.72
CA GLY A 226 -5.44 3.38 7.67
C GLY A 226 -6.94 3.52 7.98
N MET A 227 -7.68 4.43 7.34
CA MET A 227 -9.09 4.73 7.67
C MET A 227 -9.99 3.50 7.68
N LYS A 228 -9.80 2.55 6.74
CA LYS A 228 -10.59 1.31 6.71
C LYS A 228 -10.50 0.51 8.02
N TRP A 229 -9.34 0.56 8.68
CA TRP A 229 -9.10 -0.13 9.94
C TRP A 229 -9.69 0.65 11.12
N TYR A 230 -9.59 1.98 11.12
CA TYR A 230 -10.29 2.81 12.11
C TYR A 230 -11.81 2.62 12.07
N LEU A 231 -12.39 2.42 10.88
CA LEU A 231 -13.82 2.10 10.74
C LEU A 231 -14.16 0.69 11.28
N LEU A 232 -13.27 -0.27 11.10
CA LEU A 232 -13.43 -1.62 11.67
C LEU A 232 -13.29 -1.60 13.20
N GLU A 233 -12.32 -0.84 13.73
CA GLU A 233 -12.15 -0.59 15.16
C GLU A 233 -13.43 -0.02 15.78
N LEU A 234 -14.02 1.00 15.14
CA LEU A 234 -15.29 1.57 15.54
C LEU A 234 -16.43 0.54 15.53
N ALA A 235 -16.46 -0.39 14.57
CA ALA A 235 -17.45 -1.46 14.54
C ALA A 235 -17.31 -2.40 15.75
N PHE A 236 -16.09 -2.78 16.13
CA PHE A 236 -15.85 -3.57 17.34
C PHE A 236 -16.32 -2.83 18.60
N TYR A 237 -15.97 -1.55 18.75
CA TYR A 237 -16.45 -0.75 19.89
C TYR A 237 -17.98 -0.63 19.90
N GLY A 238 -18.60 -0.31 18.77
CA GLY A 238 -20.05 -0.13 18.67
C GLY A 238 -20.82 -1.41 19.01
N ILE A 239 -20.38 -2.56 18.47
CA ILE A 239 -21.00 -3.86 18.76
C ILE A 239 -20.81 -4.23 20.23
N GLY A 240 -19.59 -4.12 20.75
CA GLY A 240 -19.29 -4.45 22.15
C GLY A 240 -20.09 -3.61 23.14
N VAL A 241 -20.09 -2.27 22.97
CA VAL A 241 -20.86 -1.34 23.82
C VAL A 241 -22.36 -1.62 23.69
N GLY A 242 -22.85 -1.91 22.48
CA GLY A 242 -24.25 -2.24 22.24
C GLY A 242 -24.68 -3.49 23.02
N LEU A 243 -23.94 -4.59 22.88
CA LEU A 243 -24.23 -5.83 23.59
C LEU A 243 -24.18 -5.65 25.10
N TYR A 244 -23.17 -4.93 25.61
CA TYR A 244 -23.04 -4.58 27.03
C TYR A 244 -24.23 -3.76 27.53
N ALA A 245 -24.63 -2.71 26.81
CA ALA A 245 -25.74 -1.84 27.19
C ALA A 245 -27.08 -2.59 27.26
N PHE A 246 -27.31 -3.52 26.33
CA PHE A 246 -28.53 -4.33 26.31
C PHE A 246 -28.46 -5.61 27.15
N ARG A 247 -27.29 -5.93 27.72
CA ARG A 247 -26.99 -7.14 28.51
C ARG A 247 -27.28 -8.43 27.74
N ILE A 248 -26.88 -8.49 26.47
CA ILE A 248 -27.09 -9.64 25.58
C ILE A 248 -25.77 -10.43 25.47
N PRO A 249 -25.77 -11.76 25.63
CA PRO A 249 -26.92 -12.67 25.60
C PRO A 249 -27.55 -13.03 26.95
N GLU A 250 -26.97 -12.65 28.08
CA GLU A 250 -27.41 -13.11 29.41
C GLU A 250 -28.85 -12.70 29.75
N ARG A 251 -29.34 -11.58 29.20
CA ARG A 251 -30.75 -11.17 29.31
C ARG A 251 -31.71 -12.17 28.67
N LEU A 252 -31.29 -12.85 27.60
CA LEU A 252 -32.12 -13.78 26.84
C LEU A 252 -32.13 -15.18 27.47
N ALA A 253 -31.05 -15.57 28.15
CA ALA A 253 -30.97 -16.82 28.91
C ALA A 253 -30.26 -16.60 30.26
N PRO A 254 -30.96 -16.08 31.28
CA PRO A 254 -30.41 -15.83 32.61
C PRO A 254 -29.83 -17.11 33.23
N GLY A 255 -28.70 -17.01 33.94
CA GLY A 255 -28.02 -18.15 34.55
C GLY A 255 -27.13 -18.98 33.60
N THR A 256 -27.35 -18.89 32.28
CA THR A 256 -26.60 -19.69 31.29
C THR A 256 -25.20 -19.13 31.05
N PHE A 257 -25.07 -17.81 31.07
CA PHE A 257 -23.84 -17.07 30.77
C PHE A 257 -23.15 -16.55 32.03
N ASP A 258 -23.34 -17.23 33.17
CA ASP A 258 -22.83 -16.79 34.47
C ASP A 258 -21.30 -16.75 34.52
N ILE A 259 -20.64 -17.70 33.84
CA ILE A 259 -19.17 -17.81 33.80
C ILE A 259 -18.60 -17.43 32.43
N TRP A 260 -19.30 -17.74 31.33
CA TRP A 260 -18.79 -17.58 29.97
C TRP A 260 -19.82 -16.94 29.04
N GLY A 261 -19.36 -16.05 28.18
CA GLY A 261 -20.14 -15.46 27.09
C GLY A 261 -21.12 -14.37 27.51
N SER A 262 -20.96 -13.79 28.70
CA SER A 262 -21.78 -12.63 29.09
C SER A 262 -21.42 -11.39 28.28
N SER A 263 -22.35 -10.43 28.19
CA SER A 263 -22.15 -9.19 27.44
C SER A 263 -20.89 -8.41 27.85
N HIS A 264 -20.57 -8.41 29.14
CA HIS A 264 -19.37 -7.75 29.68
C HIS A 264 -18.09 -8.42 29.14
N GLN A 265 -18.07 -9.76 29.09
CA GLN A 265 -16.93 -10.53 28.59
C GLN A 265 -16.74 -10.33 27.08
N ILE A 266 -17.85 -10.31 26.33
CA ILE A 266 -17.82 -10.01 24.89
C ILE A 266 -17.29 -8.60 24.65
N PHE A 267 -17.69 -7.63 25.48
CA PHE A 267 -17.18 -6.26 25.42
C PHE A 267 -15.66 -6.22 25.63
N HIS A 268 -15.12 -6.91 26.64
CA HIS A 268 -13.67 -7.01 26.86
C HIS A 268 -12.92 -7.58 25.64
N ILE A 269 -13.45 -8.64 25.02
CA ILE A 269 -12.85 -9.21 23.81
C ILE A 269 -12.89 -8.22 22.65
N ALA A 270 -14.01 -7.50 22.48
CA ALA A 270 -14.13 -6.47 21.45
C ALA A 270 -13.11 -5.32 21.64
N ILE A 271 -12.80 -4.93 22.88
CA ILE A 271 -11.72 -3.95 23.17
C ILE A 271 -10.37 -4.46 22.65
N LEU A 272 -10.03 -5.73 22.89
CA LEU A 272 -8.77 -6.31 22.42
C LEU A 272 -8.70 -6.38 20.89
N CYS A 273 -9.79 -6.77 20.22
CA CYS A 273 -9.88 -6.76 18.77
C CYS A 273 -9.73 -5.35 18.18
N ALA A 274 -10.37 -4.35 18.81
CA ALA A 274 -10.26 -2.95 18.44
C ALA A 274 -8.80 -2.45 18.59
N MET A 275 -8.17 -2.73 19.74
CA MET A 275 -6.76 -2.37 19.98
C MET A 275 -5.82 -3.01 18.95
N TYR A 276 -5.98 -4.29 18.62
CA TYR A 276 -5.16 -4.93 17.59
C TYR A 276 -5.38 -4.28 16.21
N THR A 277 -6.64 -4.01 15.85
CA THR A 277 -7.00 -3.33 14.60
C THR A 277 -6.38 -1.94 14.52
N HIS A 278 -6.34 -1.21 15.64
CA HIS A 278 -5.71 0.10 15.71
C HIS A 278 -4.21 0.06 15.39
N VAL A 279 -3.49 -0.96 15.88
CA VAL A 279 -2.07 -1.15 15.57
C VAL A 279 -1.85 -1.31 14.06
N ILE A 280 -2.72 -2.09 13.39
CA ILE A 280 -2.67 -2.26 11.93
C ILE A 280 -2.95 -0.94 11.20
N ALA A 281 -3.89 -0.14 11.73
CA ALA A 281 -4.20 1.18 11.18
C ALA A 281 -2.99 2.13 11.25
N LEU A 282 -2.34 2.21 12.43
CA LEU A 282 -1.12 3.00 12.63
C LEU A 282 0.01 2.51 11.72
N LEU A 283 0.18 1.19 11.58
CA LEU A 283 1.21 0.63 10.71
C LEU A 283 1.00 1.04 9.25
N GLN A 284 -0.24 0.96 8.75
CA GLN A 284 -0.54 1.36 7.38
C GLN A 284 -0.24 2.86 7.15
N GLY A 285 -0.60 3.72 8.10
CA GLY A 285 -0.28 5.15 8.07
C GLY A 285 1.23 5.41 8.12
N PHE A 286 1.95 4.76 9.04
CA PHE A 286 3.40 4.83 9.17
C PHE A 286 4.12 4.38 7.91
N THR A 287 3.79 3.18 7.39
CA THR A 287 4.37 2.65 6.16
C THR A 287 4.15 3.63 5.02
N THR A 288 2.94 4.16 4.86
CA THR A 288 2.66 5.20 3.85
C THR A 288 3.60 6.41 4.03
N SER A 289 3.68 6.98 5.23
CA SER A 289 4.49 8.17 5.50
C SER A 289 5.99 7.99 5.32
N HIS A 290 6.51 6.79 5.62
CA HIS A 290 7.95 6.49 5.64
C HIS A 290 8.45 5.65 4.46
N THR A 291 7.57 5.16 3.59
CA THR A 291 7.96 4.51 2.32
C THR A 291 7.72 5.41 1.10
N LEU A 292 6.85 6.43 1.21
CA LEU A 292 6.57 7.38 0.11
C LEU A 292 7.46 8.63 0.11
N ASN A 293 8.51 8.70 0.94
CA ASN A 293 9.37 9.89 1.07
C ASN A 293 10.86 9.63 0.72
N ILE A 294 11.15 8.93 -0.38
CA ILE A 294 12.50 8.92 -0.98
C ILE A 294 12.94 10.32 -1.47
N LEU A 295 11.99 11.27 -1.56
CA LEU A 295 12.14 12.45 -2.43
C LEU A 295 12.14 13.79 -1.69
N LYS A 296 11.90 13.81 -0.37
CA LYS A 296 11.92 15.05 0.43
C LYS A 296 13.17 15.26 1.27
N SER A 297 14.04 14.27 1.37
CA SER A 297 15.11 14.24 2.37
C SER A 297 16.51 13.98 1.82
N SER A 298 16.67 13.94 0.50
CA SER A 298 17.94 13.55 -0.09
C SER A 298 19.03 14.60 0.15
N LYS A 299 19.89 14.27 1.12
CA LYS A 299 21.34 14.50 1.07
C LYS A 299 22.00 13.90 -0.20
N PHE A 300 21.24 13.31 -1.12
CA PHE A 300 21.60 13.17 -2.53
C PHE A 300 21.11 14.42 -3.29
N PRO A 301 21.97 15.43 -3.51
CA PRO A 301 21.65 16.45 -4.51
C PRO A 301 21.64 15.74 -5.87
N ILE A 302 20.46 15.48 -6.44
CA ILE A 302 20.38 15.32 -7.89
C ILE A 302 20.84 16.67 -8.43
N PRO A 303 21.98 16.75 -9.16
CA PRO A 303 22.48 18.02 -9.65
C PRO A 303 21.38 18.69 -10.46
N LYS A 304 21.11 19.97 -10.19
CA LYS A 304 20.16 20.71 -11.03
C LYS A 304 20.68 20.65 -12.46
N ILE A 305 19.84 20.19 -13.38
CA ILE A 305 20.22 20.07 -14.78
C ILE A 305 20.40 21.48 -15.34
N ASP A 306 21.53 21.68 -16.00
CA ASP A 306 21.83 22.89 -16.73
C ASP A 306 20.89 22.97 -17.93
N THR A 307 19.96 23.89 -17.86
CA THR A 307 18.96 24.14 -18.91
C THR A 307 19.29 25.39 -19.73
N SER A 308 20.51 25.93 -19.59
CA SER A 308 20.98 27.11 -20.33
C SER A 308 21.08 26.86 -21.84
N SER A 309 21.48 25.65 -22.25
CA SER A 309 21.41 25.19 -23.63
C SER A 309 21.05 23.70 -23.70
N VAL A 310 20.60 23.26 -24.89
CA VAL A 310 20.30 21.84 -25.13
C VAL A 310 21.57 21.00 -24.99
N GLU A 311 22.68 21.48 -25.54
CA GLU A 311 23.96 20.77 -25.55
C GLU A 311 24.52 20.60 -24.14
N ALA A 312 24.47 21.65 -23.31
CA ALA A 312 24.97 21.60 -21.94
C ALA A 312 24.16 20.62 -21.09
N GLY A 313 22.83 20.73 -21.13
CA GLY A 313 21.93 19.88 -20.36
C GLY A 313 21.99 18.40 -20.77
N ILE A 314 21.92 18.12 -22.07
CA ILE A 314 22.01 16.73 -22.56
C ILE A 314 23.40 16.14 -22.27
N SER A 315 24.48 16.90 -22.42
CA SER A 315 25.83 16.43 -22.07
C SER A 315 25.94 16.12 -20.58
N GLN A 316 25.39 16.98 -19.71
CA GLN A 316 25.36 16.72 -18.27
C GLN A 316 24.57 15.44 -17.95
N LEU A 317 23.39 15.25 -18.55
CA LEU A 317 22.58 14.04 -18.35
C LEU A 317 23.30 12.76 -18.80
N ARG A 318 23.96 12.77 -19.96
CA ARG A 318 24.78 11.65 -20.45
C ARG A 318 25.97 11.36 -19.53
N ASN A 319 26.62 12.40 -19.01
CA ASN A 319 27.71 12.24 -18.04
C ASN A 319 27.22 11.64 -16.71
N LEU A 320 26.04 12.06 -16.24
CA LEU A 320 25.42 11.49 -15.05
C LEU A 320 25.07 10.01 -15.26
N GLU A 321 24.55 9.63 -16.43
CA GLU A 321 24.30 8.22 -16.77
C GLU A 321 25.58 7.38 -16.71
N ALA A 322 26.69 7.90 -17.22
CA ALA A 322 27.98 7.21 -17.22
C ALA A 322 28.52 6.93 -15.80
N LEU A 323 28.08 7.67 -14.78
CA LEU A 323 28.45 7.43 -13.38
C LEU A 323 27.74 6.22 -12.76
N PHE A 324 26.69 5.71 -13.40
CA PHE A 324 25.91 4.56 -12.93
C PHE A 324 26.07 3.39 -13.91
N PRO A 325 27.23 2.69 -13.89
CA PRO A 325 27.46 1.59 -14.81
C PRO A 325 26.45 0.46 -14.56
N PRO A 326 26.06 -0.27 -15.61
CA PRO A 326 25.18 -1.42 -15.49
C PRO A 326 25.83 -2.50 -14.60
N PRO A 327 25.03 -3.31 -13.89
CA PRO A 327 25.55 -4.40 -13.09
C PRO A 327 26.29 -5.42 -13.97
N PRO A 328 27.23 -6.21 -13.41
CA PRO A 328 27.98 -7.20 -14.17
C PRO A 328 27.06 -8.26 -14.78
N PRO A 329 27.46 -8.88 -15.92
CA PRO A 329 26.75 -10.04 -16.49
C PRO A 329 26.58 -11.17 -15.49
N ILE A 330 25.53 -11.97 -15.67
CA ILE A 330 25.22 -13.14 -14.83
C ILE A 330 25.42 -14.44 -15.64
N PRO A 331 25.91 -15.53 -15.03
CA PRO A 331 26.21 -16.78 -15.76
C PRO A 331 25.01 -17.41 -16.47
N GLU A 332 23.80 -17.18 -15.99
CA GLU A 332 22.56 -17.77 -16.51
C GLU A 332 22.14 -17.17 -17.85
N VAL A 333 22.67 -16.00 -18.22
CA VAL A 333 22.27 -15.24 -19.40
C VAL A 333 23.47 -15.04 -20.33
N ALA A 334 23.38 -15.59 -21.54
CA ALA A 334 24.32 -15.31 -22.61
C ALA A 334 23.98 -13.96 -23.25
N GLU A 335 24.98 -13.11 -23.37
CA GLU A 335 24.86 -11.74 -23.89
C GLU A 335 25.75 -11.56 -25.11
N SER A 336 25.20 -11.04 -26.20
CA SER A 336 25.95 -10.80 -27.44
C SER A 336 25.54 -9.47 -28.09
N LYS A 337 26.50 -8.86 -28.79
CA LYS A 337 26.31 -7.61 -29.54
C LYS A 337 26.34 -7.92 -31.02
N HIS A 338 25.37 -7.39 -31.75
CA HIS A 338 25.20 -7.56 -33.20
C HIS A 338 25.08 -6.21 -33.88
N GLU A 339 25.29 -6.20 -35.19
CA GLU A 339 25.21 -5.00 -36.03
C GLU A 339 24.25 -5.22 -37.20
N PHE A 340 23.57 -4.15 -37.61
CA PHE A 340 22.77 -4.12 -38.83
C PHE A 340 22.88 -2.75 -39.50
N THR A 341 22.53 -2.68 -40.79
CA THR A 341 22.55 -1.44 -41.55
C THR A 341 21.13 -0.90 -41.68
N ALA A 342 20.92 0.33 -41.22
CA ALA A 342 19.65 1.05 -41.37
C ALA A 342 19.40 1.48 -42.82
N ARG A 343 18.19 1.95 -43.11
CA ARG A 343 17.76 2.34 -44.47
C ARG A 343 18.63 3.39 -45.15
N ASP A 344 19.32 4.23 -44.38
CA ASP A 344 20.18 5.32 -44.83
C ASP A 344 21.66 4.94 -44.90
N GLY A 345 21.98 3.65 -44.70
CA GLY A 345 23.34 3.14 -44.70
C GLY A 345 24.05 3.27 -43.34
N PHE A 346 23.42 3.83 -42.31
CA PHE A 346 24.03 3.93 -40.99
C PHE A 346 24.11 2.56 -40.31
N ARG A 347 25.27 2.23 -39.72
CA ARG A 347 25.44 0.98 -38.96
C ARG A 347 24.95 1.15 -37.53
N LEU A 348 23.91 0.41 -37.17
CA LEU A 348 23.34 0.36 -35.84
C LEU A 348 23.69 -0.96 -35.15
N ILE A 349 23.49 -0.99 -33.84
CA ILE A 349 23.77 -2.16 -33.01
C ILE A 349 22.51 -2.61 -32.27
N TYR A 350 22.47 -3.87 -31.88
CA TYR A 350 21.53 -4.38 -30.89
C TYR A 350 22.21 -5.40 -29.99
N HIS A 351 21.73 -5.49 -28.75
CA HIS A 351 22.15 -6.50 -27.79
C HIS A 351 21.12 -7.61 -27.70
N VAL A 352 21.58 -8.85 -27.65
CA VAL A 352 20.75 -10.04 -27.46
C VAL A 352 21.09 -10.64 -26.10
N PHE A 353 20.05 -10.87 -25.30
CA PHE A 353 20.09 -11.57 -24.01
C PHE A 353 19.26 -12.83 -24.14
N GLN A 354 19.86 -13.99 -23.86
CA GLN A 354 19.19 -15.29 -24.00
C GLN A 354 19.70 -16.27 -22.94
N PRO A 355 18.98 -17.37 -22.65
CA PRO A 355 19.42 -18.37 -21.69
C PRO A 355 20.79 -18.94 -22.09
N ALA A 356 21.74 -18.99 -21.15
CA ALA A 356 23.10 -19.48 -21.43
C ALA A 356 23.13 -21.00 -21.68
N THR A 357 22.22 -21.74 -21.05
CA THR A 357 22.03 -23.18 -21.26
C THR A 357 20.62 -23.43 -21.77
N PRO A 358 20.43 -24.19 -22.87
CA PRO A 358 19.10 -24.57 -23.32
C PRO A 358 18.38 -25.35 -22.22
N SER A 359 17.19 -24.93 -21.84
CA SER A 359 16.41 -25.67 -20.84
C SER A 359 16.04 -27.06 -21.39
N PRO A 360 16.29 -28.15 -20.65
CA PRO A 360 16.04 -29.52 -21.11
C PRO A 360 14.56 -29.81 -21.41
N THR A 361 13.64 -28.97 -20.93
CA THR A 361 12.19 -29.07 -21.17
C THR A 361 11.69 -28.26 -22.38
N THR A 362 12.53 -27.46 -23.03
CA THR A 362 12.12 -26.59 -24.15
C THR A 362 12.75 -27.08 -25.46
N GLN A 363 12.04 -27.94 -26.18
CA GLN A 363 12.36 -28.27 -27.57
C GLN A 363 11.54 -27.34 -28.48
N GLY A 364 12.09 -26.19 -28.87
CA GLY A 364 11.42 -25.25 -29.78
C GLY A 364 11.95 -23.82 -29.68
N PRO A 365 11.49 -22.92 -30.56
CA PRO A 365 11.83 -21.51 -30.51
C PRO A 365 11.34 -20.87 -29.21
N LEU A 366 12.10 -19.91 -28.70
CA LEU A 366 11.74 -19.16 -27.49
C LEU A 366 10.93 -17.91 -27.86
N PRO A 367 10.01 -17.44 -27.00
CA PRO A 367 9.38 -16.15 -27.21
C PRO A 367 10.42 -15.02 -27.31
N LEU A 368 10.14 -14.05 -28.17
CA LEU A 368 11.02 -12.92 -28.44
C LEU A 368 10.42 -11.64 -27.84
N LEU A 369 11.22 -10.88 -27.11
CA LEU A 369 10.90 -9.53 -26.66
C LEU A 369 11.87 -8.53 -27.31
N ILE A 370 11.38 -7.61 -28.13
CA ILE A 370 12.16 -6.45 -28.61
C ILE A 370 11.87 -5.27 -27.68
N TYR A 371 12.88 -4.80 -26.95
CA TYR A 371 12.70 -3.85 -25.85
C TYR A 371 13.65 -2.65 -25.97
N TRP A 372 13.10 -1.47 -26.28
CA TRP A 372 13.89 -0.25 -26.48
C TRP A 372 14.16 0.49 -25.15
N HIS A 373 15.38 1.00 -25.02
CA HIS A 373 15.78 1.83 -23.89
C HIS A 373 15.07 3.19 -23.86
N GLY A 374 15.01 3.79 -22.67
CA GLY A 374 14.50 5.15 -22.46
C GLY A 374 15.58 6.22 -22.65
N GLY A 375 15.35 7.40 -22.07
CA GLY A 375 16.32 8.52 -22.12
C GLY A 375 15.87 9.71 -22.94
N GLY A 376 14.56 9.95 -23.05
CA GLY A 376 14.00 11.13 -23.72
C GLY A 376 14.39 11.30 -25.20
N GLY A 377 14.96 10.26 -25.82
CA GLY A 377 15.48 10.31 -27.18
C GLY A 377 16.88 10.92 -27.29
N SER A 378 17.50 11.27 -26.17
CA SER A 378 18.77 12.01 -26.13
C SER A 378 19.86 11.39 -25.26
N MET A 379 19.55 10.33 -24.51
CA MET A 379 20.50 9.55 -23.71
C MET A 379 20.11 8.06 -23.76
N GLY A 380 20.89 7.19 -23.11
CA GLY A 380 20.67 5.76 -23.14
C GLY A 380 21.38 5.04 -24.27
N ASN A 381 21.55 3.74 -24.12
CA ASN A 381 22.04 2.86 -25.17
C ASN A 381 21.37 1.48 -25.11
N ALA A 382 21.60 0.67 -26.14
CA ALA A 382 21.07 -0.69 -26.27
C ALA A 382 21.37 -1.59 -25.05
N TYR A 383 22.45 -1.33 -24.30
CA TYR A 383 22.79 -2.12 -23.12
C TYR A 383 22.18 -1.57 -21.82
N SER A 384 21.61 -0.35 -21.80
CA SER A 384 21.02 0.27 -20.59
C SER A 384 19.85 -0.51 -19.99
N VAL A 385 19.26 -1.45 -20.73
CA VAL A 385 18.15 -2.31 -20.26
C VAL A 385 18.61 -3.71 -19.79
N CYS A 386 19.91 -3.95 -19.67
CA CYS A 386 20.47 -5.29 -19.38
C CYS A 386 19.87 -5.92 -18.12
N SER A 387 19.62 -5.15 -17.06
CA SER A 387 19.01 -5.65 -15.82
C SER A 387 17.58 -6.15 -16.04
N VAL A 388 16.80 -5.44 -16.87
CA VAL A 388 15.44 -5.86 -17.25
C VAL A 388 15.50 -7.12 -18.09
N ALA A 389 16.39 -7.14 -19.08
CA ALA A 389 16.57 -8.28 -19.96
C ALA A 389 16.94 -9.54 -19.17
N ARG A 390 17.96 -9.46 -18.31
CA ARG A 390 18.41 -10.58 -17.45
C ARG A 390 17.29 -11.13 -16.58
N ASP A 391 16.56 -10.26 -15.88
CA ASP A 391 15.45 -10.68 -15.03
C ASP A 391 14.40 -11.48 -15.81
N LEU A 392 14.06 -11.03 -17.02
CA LEU A 392 13.03 -11.66 -17.84
C LEU A 392 13.52 -12.94 -18.53
N VAL A 393 14.78 -12.98 -18.98
CA VAL A 393 15.41 -14.19 -19.52
C VAL A 393 15.44 -15.28 -18.45
N THR A 394 15.90 -14.95 -17.24
CA THR A 394 16.00 -15.92 -16.13
C THR A 394 14.62 -16.38 -15.66
N ALA A 395 13.64 -15.49 -15.58
CA ALA A 395 12.31 -15.85 -15.09
C ALA A 395 11.47 -16.62 -16.12
N HIS A 396 11.59 -16.29 -17.40
CA HIS A 396 10.67 -16.76 -18.44
C HIS A 396 11.34 -17.50 -19.58
N ASN A 397 12.64 -17.78 -19.55
CA ASN A 397 13.31 -18.52 -20.62
C ASN A 397 12.94 -17.96 -22.02
N ILE A 398 13.08 -16.64 -22.18
CA ILE A 398 12.78 -15.90 -23.43
C ILE A 398 14.06 -15.29 -23.99
N VAL A 399 14.01 -14.83 -25.24
CA VAL A 399 15.05 -14.00 -25.84
C VAL A 399 14.64 -12.54 -25.74
N VAL A 400 15.52 -11.69 -25.20
CA VAL A 400 15.31 -10.24 -25.16
C VAL A 400 16.33 -9.57 -26.08
N VAL A 401 15.85 -8.79 -27.03
CA VAL A 401 16.66 -8.01 -27.97
C VAL A 401 16.45 -6.53 -27.69
N SER A 402 17.53 -5.81 -27.46
CA SER A 402 17.53 -4.37 -27.19
C SER A 402 18.25 -3.62 -28.31
N PRO A 403 17.54 -2.93 -29.21
CA PRO A 403 18.15 -2.18 -30.30
C PRO A 403 18.57 -0.77 -29.90
N GLN A 404 19.66 -0.28 -30.52
CA GLN A 404 20.05 1.12 -30.46
C GLN A 404 19.26 1.94 -31.48
N TYR A 405 18.83 3.14 -31.08
CA TYR A 405 18.42 4.20 -31.99
C TYR A 405 19.35 5.41 -31.85
N ARG A 406 19.50 6.21 -32.90
CA ARG A 406 20.32 7.43 -32.86
C ARG A 406 19.68 8.49 -31.97
N LEU A 407 20.53 9.19 -31.21
CA LEU A 407 20.12 10.13 -30.17
C LEU A 407 20.12 11.57 -30.67
N ALA A 408 19.14 12.33 -30.21
CA ALA A 408 19.11 13.78 -30.30
C ALA A 408 20.05 14.43 -29.25
N PRO A 409 20.55 15.66 -29.46
CA PRO A 409 20.23 16.56 -30.57
C PRO A 409 20.95 16.26 -31.90
N GLU A 410 21.92 15.33 -31.92
CA GLU A 410 22.71 15.03 -33.12
C GLU A 410 21.85 14.42 -34.24
N TYR A 411 20.86 13.63 -33.85
CA TYR A 411 19.89 13.01 -34.76
C TYR A 411 18.47 13.29 -34.25
N PRO A 412 17.89 14.46 -34.55
CA PRO A 412 16.55 14.81 -34.11
C PRO A 412 15.50 13.90 -34.76
N TRP A 413 14.26 13.99 -34.26
CA TRP A 413 13.12 13.31 -34.86
C TRP A 413 13.00 13.64 -36.36
N PRO A 414 12.64 12.68 -37.25
CA PRO A 414 12.17 11.32 -36.97
C PRO A 414 13.25 10.23 -36.98
N THR A 415 14.54 10.56 -36.93
CA THR A 415 15.64 9.60 -37.15
C THR A 415 15.53 8.36 -36.25
N GLY A 416 15.38 8.53 -34.94
CA GLY A 416 15.24 7.40 -34.01
C GLY A 416 13.98 6.53 -34.23
N VAL A 417 12.92 7.08 -34.83
CA VAL A 417 11.70 6.32 -35.20
C VAL A 417 11.99 5.41 -36.40
N HIS A 418 12.74 5.91 -37.38
CA HIS A 418 13.17 5.11 -38.52
C HIS A 418 14.15 4.00 -38.09
N ASP A 419 15.08 4.31 -37.19
CA ASP A 419 16.00 3.33 -36.62
C ASP A 419 15.25 2.21 -35.88
N ALA A 420 14.21 2.56 -35.10
CA ALA A 420 13.40 1.58 -34.39
C ALA A 420 12.63 0.65 -35.34
N TRP A 421 12.07 1.19 -36.43
CA TRP A 421 11.41 0.38 -37.46
C TRP A 421 12.40 -0.53 -38.19
N ASP A 422 13.55 -0.01 -38.59
CA ASP A 422 14.56 -0.78 -39.32
C ASP A 422 15.13 -1.90 -38.43
N ALA A 423 15.32 -1.63 -37.14
CA ALA A 423 15.69 -2.65 -36.15
C ALA A 423 14.61 -3.74 -36.05
N PHE A 424 13.34 -3.35 -35.90
CA PHE A 424 12.23 -4.30 -35.82
C PHE A 424 12.16 -5.20 -37.05
N ALA A 425 12.23 -4.62 -38.25
CA ALA A 425 12.18 -5.35 -39.50
C ALA A 425 13.37 -6.31 -39.65
N HIS A 426 14.58 -5.85 -39.32
CA HIS A 426 15.79 -6.68 -39.35
C HIS A 426 15.68 -7.87 -38.37
N ILE A 427 15.42 -7.58 -37.09
CA ILE A 427 15.36 -8.60 -36.03
C ILE A 427 14.26 -9.63 -36.30
N SER A 428 13.08 -9.17 -36.75
CA SER A 428 11.96 -10.04 -37.08
C SER A 428 12.23 -10.94 -38.29
N SER A 429 13.22 -10.61 -39.13
CA SER A 429 13.63 -11.42 -40.28
C SER A 429 14.75 -12.41 -39.95
N THR A 430 15.52 -12.15 -38.89
CA THR A 430 16.70 -12.95 -38.51
C THR A 430 16.47 -13.82 -37.28
N THR A 431 15.41 -13.57 -36.52
CA THR A 431 15.10 -14.27 -35.26
C THR A 431 13.73 -14.93 -35.34
N ASP A 432 13.65 -16.22 -35.00
CA ASP A 432 12.38 -16.95 -34.95
C ASP A 432 11.52 -16.47 -33.76
N ALA A 433 10.40 -15.82 -34.09
CA ALA A 433 9.42 -15.32 -33.12
C ALA A 433 8.10 -16.14 -33.11
N SER A 434 8.11 -17.35 -33.65
CA SER A 434 6.90 -18.20 -33.77
C SER A 434 6.31 -18.62 -32.42
N ALA A 435 7.10 -18.61 -31.34
CA ALA A 435 6.65 -18.85 -29.98
C ALA A 435 6.00 -17.61 -29.30
N GLY A 436 5.94 -16.48 -29.99
CA GLY A 436 5.35 -15.23 -29.52
C GLY A 436 6.30 -14.04 -29.66
N LEU A 437 5.76 -12.91 -30.09
CA LEU A 437 6.51 -11.65 -30.27
C LEU A 437 5.94 -10.57 -29.36
N LEU A 438 6.70 -10.24 -28.33
CA LEU A 438 6.46 -9.09 -27.49
C LEU A 438 7.30 -7.91 -27.99
N ILE A 439 6.75 -6.71 -27.93
CA ILE A 439 7.54 -5.48 -28.11
C ILE A 439 7.24 -4.48 -27.01
N GLY A 440 8.23 -3.68 -26.67
CA GLY A 440 8.12 -2.82 -25.50
C GLY A 440 9.25 -1.84 -25.31
N GLY A 441 9.21 -1.11 -24.21
CA GLY A 441 10.32 -0.23 -23.84
C GLY A 441 10.03 0.63 -22.62
N VAL A 442 11.03 1.42 -22.24
CA VAL A 442 10.93 2.39 -21.14
C VAL A 442 10.76 3.80 -21.71
N SER A 443 9.80 4.59 -21.23
CA SER A 443 9.73 6.03 -21.53
C SER A 443 9.71 6.32 -23.04
N GLN A 444 10.76 6.96 -23.60
CA GLN A 444 10.91 7.14 -25.04
C GLN A 444 10.93 5.81 -25.81
N GLY A 445 11.54 4.75 -25.26
CA GLY A 445 11.53 3.42 -25.86
C GLY A 445 10.11 2.84 -25.95
N ALA A 446 9.25 3.12 -24.96
CA ALA A 446 7.84 2.74 -25.02
C ALA A 446 7.13 3.45 -26.18
N ARG A 447 7.42 4.73 -26.39
CA ARG A 447 6.91 5.52 -27.54
C ARG A 447 7.28 4.85 -28.86
N LEU A 448 8.57 4.56 -29.06
CA LEU A 448 9.07 3.90 -30.28
C LEU A 448 8.39 2.55 -30.50
N ALA A 449 8.32 1.72 -29.46
CA ALA A 449 7.65 0.42 -29.51
C ALA A 449 6.17 0.53 -29.89
N SER A 450 5.45 1.53 -29.36
CA SER A 450 4.03 1.73 -29.70
C SER A 450 3.80 2.12 -31.16
N ILE A 451 4.70 2.93 -31.74
CA ILE A 451 4.66 3.34 -33.15
C ILE A 451 4.99 2.13 -34.03
N VAL A 452 6.05 1.40 -33.70
CA VAL A 452 6.44 0.17 -34.40
C VAL A 452 5.33 -0.87 -34.37
N ALA A 453 4.60 -1.01 -33.26
CA ALA A 453 3.46 -1.92 -33.15
C ALA A 453 2.38 -1.65 -34.21
N LEU A 454 2.02 -0.37 -34.37
CA LEU A 454 1.03 0.06 -35.36
C LEU A 454 1.54 -0.14 -36.79
N GLN A 455 2.80 0.23 -37.05
CA GLN A 455 3.41 0.03 -38.36
C GLN A 455 3.49 -1.46 -38.73
N ALA A 456 3.80 -2.33 -37.76
CA ALA A 456 3.85 -3.78 -37.96
C ALA A 456 2.47 -4.36 -38.29
N LYS A 457 1.42 -3.89 -37.59
CA LYS A 457 0.04 -4.26 -37.91
C LYS A 457 -0.36 -3.81 -39.31
N ASP A 458 -0.08 -2.56 -39.66
CA ASP A 458 -0.43 -2.01 -40.97
C ASP A 458 0.33 -2.73 -42.11
N ALA A 459 1.61 -3.07 -41.89
CA ALA A 459 2.40 -3.87 -42.83
C ALA A 459 1.85 -5.30 -42.99
N ALA A 460 1.40 -5.94 -41.90
CA ALA A 460 0.78 -7.26 -41.95
C ALA A 460 -0.58 -7.25 -42.69
N ALA A 461 -1.38 -6.19 -42.49
CA ALA A 461 -2.64 -6.00 -43.22
C ALA A 461 -2.40 -5.80 -44.73
N ALA A 462 -1.40 -4.99 -45.10
CA ALA A 462 -1.01 -4.78 -46.49
C ALA A 462 -0.55 -6.08 -47.17
N ALA A 463 0.21 -6.93 -46.45
CA ALA A 463 0.67 -8.23 -46.96
C ALA A 463 -0.45 -9.27 -47.13
N THR A 464 -1.60 -9.10 -46.48
CA THR A 464 -2.78 -10.00 -46.59
C THR A 464 -3.86 -9.48 -47.55
N GLY A 465 -3.62 -8.36 -48.22
CA GLY A 465 -4.52 -7.82 -49.26
C GLY A 465 -5.83 -7.21 -48.74
N THR A 466 -5.94 -6.95 -47.43
CA THR A 466 -7.19 -6.47 -46.82
C THR A 466 -7.39 -4.94 -46.88
N THR A 467 -6.40 -4.19 -47.37
CA THR A 467 -6.50 -2.74 -47.61
C THR A 467 -5.73 -2.32 -48.87
N ALA A 468 -6.37 -2.43 -50.03
CA ALA A 468 -5.87 -1.86 -51.27
C ALA A 468 -6.34 -0.41 -51.43
N THR A 469 -5.47 0.56 -51.15
CA THR A 469 -5.47 1.86 -51.82
C THR A 469 -4.09 2.11 -52.40
N SER A 470 -4.08 2.40 -53.70
CA SER A 470 -2.98 2.39 -54.66
C SER A 470 -1.77 3.28 -54.32
N SER A 471 -0.54 2.73 -54.41
CA SER A 471 0.46 3.05 -55.45
C SER A 471 1.90 2.64 -55.06
N SER A 472 2.47 1.67 -55.80
CA SER A 472 3.91 1.29 -55.96
C SER A 472 4.67 0.86 -54.68
N THR A 473 5.59 -0.11 -54.65
CA THR A 473 6.34 -0.84 -55.69
C THR A 473 6.71 -2.20 -55.08
N SER A 474 6.74 -3.23 -55.93
CA SER A 474 7.13 -4.60 -55.60
C SER A 474 8.53 -4.72 -54.98
N THR A 475 8.58 -5.07 -53.70
CA THR A 475 9.62 -5.93 -53.11
C THR A 475 8.90 -7.09 -52.41
N SER A 476 9.45 -8.30 -52.55
CA SER A 476 8.96 -9.50 -51.87
C SER A 476 8.82 -9.22 -50.37
N ALA A 477 7.60 -8.90 -49.93
CA ALA A 477 7.35 -8.47 -48.56
C ALA A 477 7.53 -9.69 -47.65
N THR A 478 8.67 -9.77 -46.97
CA THR A 478 8.89 -10.69 -45.87
C THR A 478 7.71 -10.53 -44.91
N ARG A 479 6.91 -11.60 -44.72
CA ARG A 479 5.74 -11.56 -43.86
C ARG A 479 6.22 -11.31 -42.42
N LEU A 480 6.00 -10.10 -41.92
CA LEU A 480 6.36 -9.74 -40.56
C LEU A 480 5.48 -10.53 -39.57
N PRO A 481 6.06 -11.04 -38.47
CA PRO A 481 5.31 -11.72 -37.42
C PRO A 481 4.29 -10.78 -36.76
N LYS A 482 3.15 -11.32 -36.37
CA LYS A 482 2.14 -10.59 -35.58
C LYS A 482 2.71 -10.32 -34.19
N VAL A 483 2.62 -9.07 -33.74
CA VAL A 483 2.90 -8.70 -32.33
C VAL A 483 1.80 -9.30 -31.44
N THR A 484 2.19 -10.16 -30.49
CA THR A 484 1.26 -10.84 -29.58
C THR A 484 1.05 -10.07 -28.28
N GLY A 485 2.04 -9.27 -27.85
CA GLY A 485 1.91 -8.48 -26.62
C GLY A 485 2.76 -7.21 -26.57
N LEU A 486 2.28 -6.24 -25.79
CA LEU A 486 2.94 -4.95 -25.55
C LEU A 486 3.40 -4.84 -24.10
N TYR A 487 4.63 -4.38 -23.88
CA TYR A 487 5.18 -4.18 -22.55
C TYR A 487 5.78 -2.77 -22.40
N PHE A 488 5.14 -1.93 -21.58
CA PHE A 488 5.53 -0.53 -21.43
C PHE A 488 5.87 -0.16 -19.99
N ASP A 489 7.06 0.41 -19.78
CA ASP A 489 7.47 0.96 -18.49
C ASP A 489 7.56 2.49 -18.54
N ALA A 490 6.94 3.17 -17.57
CA ALA A 490 6.90 4.63 -17.45
C ALA A 490 6.74 5.34 -18.81
N PRO A 491 5.70 5.00 -19.60
CA PRO A 491 5.67 5.35 -21.01
C PRO A 491 5.41 6.83 -21.28
N SER A 492 5.78 7.26 -22.50
CA SER A 492 5.62 8.64 -23.00
C SER A 492 4.87 8.62 -24.34
N PHE A 493 3.56 8.89 -24.35
CA PHE A 493 2.72 8.69 -25.54
C PHE A 493 2.00 9.94 -26.03
N ILE A 494 1.75 10.90 -25.15
CA ILE A 494 0.78 11.98 -25.36
C ILE A 494 1.46 13.33 -25.23
N SER A 495 1.02 14.26 -26.08
CA SER A 495 1.34 15.68 -25.97
C SER A 495 0.17 16.45 -25.35
N PRO A 496 0.42 17.47 -24.48
CA PRO A 496 -0.64 18.31 -23.95
C PRO A 496 -1.55 18.94 -25.01
N ASP A 497 -0.99 19.24 -26.19
CA ASP A 497 -1.72 19.90 -27.27
C ASP A 497 -2.64 18.95 -28.05
N ASN A 498 -2.49 17.63 -27.87
CA ASN A 498 -3.18 16.63 -28.69
C ASN A 498 -3.78 15.47 -27.86
N VAL A 499 -4.29 15.79 -26.68
CA VAL A 499 -5.08 14.85 -25.87
C VAL A 499 -6.45 14.65 -26.54
N PRO A 500 -6.90 13.40 -26.77
CA PRO A 500 -8.26 13.16 -27.28
C PRO A 500 -9.31 13.79 -26.35
N ASP A 501 -10.38 14.35 -26.93
CA ASP A 501 -11.36 15.16 -26.19
C ASP A 501 -11.96 14.45 -24.96
N GLU A 502 -12.25 13.15 -25.10
CA GLU A 502 -12.79 12.30 -24.03
C GLU A 502 -11.83 12.09 -22.84
N TYR A 503 -10.54 12.34 -23.01
CA TYR A 503 -9.51 12.18 -21.97
C TYR A 503 -8.95 13.50 -21.42
N LYS A 504 -9.36 14.67 -21.97
CA LYS A 504 -8.85 15.98 -21.53
C LYS A 504 -9.01 16.24 -20.03
N SER A 505 -10.13 15.84 -19.43
CA SER A 505 -10.37 16.00 -17.99
C SER A 505 -9.50 15.08 -17.12
N GLN A 506 -9.01 13.98 -17.70
CA GLN A 506 -8.21 12.96 -17.02
C GLN A 506 -6.71 13.27 -17.11
N TYR A 507 -6.29 14.12 -18.04
CA TYR A 507 -4.89 14.50 -18.28
C TYR A 507 -4.37 15.55 -17.29
N ARG A 508 -4.08 15.10 -16.06
CA ARG A 508 -3.77 15.94 -14.90
C ARG A 508 -2.28 16.01 -14.57
N SER A 509 -1.49 14.99 -14.90
CA SER A 509 -0.07 14.87 -14.51
C SER A 509 0.80 16.00 -15.07
N ARG A 510 0.41 16.57 -16.22
CA ARG A 510 1.06 17.75 -16.83
C ARG A 510 0.77 19.08 -16.13
N HIS A 511 -0.16 19.09 -15.19
CA HIS A 511 -0.58 20.30 -14.45
C HIS A 511 -0.43 20.13 -12.94
N ASP A 512 -0.14 18.91 -12.47
CA ASP A 512 0.02 18.59 -11.07
C ASP A 512 1.39 19.06 -10.55
N LYS A 513 1.39 19.91 -9.52
CA LYS A 513 2.62 20.51 -8.97
C LYS A 513 3.62 19.46 -8.48
N THR A 514 3.15 18.33 -7.97
CA THR A 514 4.03 17.27 -7.47
C THR A 514 4.66 16.49 -8.62
N CYS A 515 3.91 16.22 -9.70
CA CYS A 515 4.44 15.59 -10.90
C CYS A 515 5.40 16.52 -11.67
N LEU A 516 5.11 17.82 -11.72
CA LEU A 516 5.96 18.82 -12.38
C LEU A 516 7.29 19.05 -11.66
N ALA A 517 7.35 18.78 -10.36
CA ALA A 517 8.56 18.88 -9.54
C ALA A 517 9.13 17.50 -9.18
N ALA A 518 8.74 16.44 -9.91
CA ALA A 518 9.16 15.09 -9.63
C ALA A 518 10.67 14.93 -9.83
N PRO A 519 11.39 14.23 -8.94
CA PRO A 519 12.79 13.89 -9.18
C PRO A 519 12.96 13.03 -10.43
N ILE A 520 14.18 13.01 -11.00
CA ILE A 520 14.54 12.35 -12.28
C ILE A 520 13.95 13.05 -13.50
N LEU A 521 12.65 13.34 -13.51
CA LEU A 521 11.98 13.99 -14.64
C LEU A 521 11.01 15.06 -14.14
N ASP A 522 11.55 16.26 -13.89
CA ASP A 522 10.76 17.46 -13.64
C ASP A 522 10.37 18.16 -14.95
N ALA A 523 9.59 19.24 -14.83
CA ALA A 523 9.13 20.04 -15.96
C ALA A 523 10.28 20.60 -16.82
N ASP A 524 11.37 21.06 -16.17
CA ASP A 524 12.52 21.66 -16.83
C ASP A 524 13.30 20.61 -17.64
N THR A 525 13.56 19.45 -17.04
CA THR A 525 14.25 18.32 -17.67
C THR A 525 13.40 17.75 -18.82
N LYS A 526 12.08 17.66 -18.65
CA LYS A 526 11.18 17.24 -19.72
C LYS A 526 11.20 18.22 -20.89
N ALA A 527 11.16 19.52 -20.62
CA ALA A 527 11.24 20.55 -21.66
C ALA A 527 12.59 20.53 -22.39
N LEU A 528 13.68 20.23 -21.69
CA LEU A 528 15.00 20.03 -22.29
C LEU A 528 15.00 18.85 -23.27
N PHE A 529 14.45 17.69 -22.90
CA PHE A 529 14.31 16.56 -23.81
C PHE A 529 13.45 16.89 -25.03
N ASP A 530 12.35 17.62 -24.85
CA ASP A 530 11.48 18.01 -25.97
C ASP A 530 12.21 18.93 -26.96
N LYS A 531 12.97 19.90 -26.45
CA LYS A 531 13.81 20.79 -27.28
C LYS A 531 14.92 20.04 -28.02
N ALA A 532 15.54 19.06 -27.36
CA ALA A 532 16.57 18.24 -27.98
C ALA A 532 15.98 17.36 -29.09
N TYR A 533 14.90 16.64 -28.79
CA TYR A 533 14.33 15.62 -29.66
C TYR A 533 13.56 16.20 -30.86
N GLN A 534 12.95 17.39 -30.71
CA GLN A 534 12.23 18.11 -31.77
C GLN A 534 11.11 17.28 -32.43
N GLY A 535 10.40 16.49 -31.62
CA GLY A 535 9.28 15.68 -32.11
C GLY A 535 8.09 16.54 -32.57
N ASP A 536 7.55 16.22 -33.74
CA ASP A 536 6.32 16.82 -34.23
C ASP A 536 5.11 16.32 -33.42
N GLN A 537 4.53 17.19 -32.60
CA GLN A 537 3.41 16.89 -31.69
C GLN A 537 2.13 16.48 -32.44
N MET A 538 2.03 16.79 -33.74
CA MET A 538 0.89 16.45 -34.59
C MET A 538 1.11 15.16 -35.39
N SER A 539 2.34 14.65 -35.46
CA SER A 539 2.64 13.45 -36.22
C SER A 539 2.25 12.17 -35.46
N PRO A 540 1.59 11.19 -36.13
CA PRO A 540 1.38 9.85 -35.56
C PRO A 540 2.70 9.07 -35.39
N LEU A 541 3.80 9.52 -36.01
CA LEU A 541 5.15 8.99 -35.81
C LEU A 541 5.85 9.60 -34.58
N TYR A 542 5.12 10.31 -33.72
CA TYR A 542 5.63 10.83 -32.46
C TYR A 542 4.61 10.68 -31.33
N VAL A 543 3.37 11.15 -31.55
CA VAL A 543 2.26 10.97 -30.61
C VAL A 543 1.36 9.87 -31.15
N VAL A 544 1.41 8.69 -30.52
CA VAL A 544 0.77 7.48 -31.04
C VAL A 544 -0.75 7.66 -31.19
N LEU A 545 -1.37 8.43 -30.30
CA LEU A 545 -2.81 8.72 -30.31
C LEU A 545 -3.24 9.65 -31.45
N ASN A 546 -2.31 10.25 -32.20
CA ASN A 546 -2.66 10.99 -33.42
C ASN A 546 -3.04 10.06 -34.56
N THR A 547 -2.83 8.75 -34.40
CA THR A 547 -3.36 7.73 -35.30
C THR A 547 -4.88 7.68 -35.16
N ARG A 548 -5.58 8.43 -36.01
CA ARG A 548 -7.05 8.54 -36.00
C ARG A 548 -7.70 7.76 -37.15
N PRO A 549 -8.94 7.26 -36.98
CA PRO A 549 -9.71 7.21 -35.72
C PRO A 549 -9.04 6.30 -34.68
N LEU A 550 -9.35 6.46 -33.39
CA LEU A 550 -8.76 5.65 -32.31
C LEU A 550 -8.97 4.14 -32.51
N SER A 551 -10.04 3.74 -33.21
CA SER A 551 -10.26 2.34 -33.61
C SER A 551 -9.11 1.75 -34.43
N ARG A 552 -8.23 2.56 -35.02
CA ARG A 552 -6.97 2.10 -35.62
C ARG A 552 -6.00 1.50 -34.62
N HIS A 553 -6.21 1.58 -33.31
CA HIS A 553 -5.41 0.86 -32.32
C HIS A 553 -5.96 -0.54 -32.02
N ALA A 554 -7.17 -0.89 -32.47
CA ALA A 554 -7.73 -2.22 -32.29
C ALA A 554 -6.86 -3.29 -32.97
N GLY A 555 -6.67 -4.42 -32.28
CA GLY A 555 -5.87 -5.54 -32.77
C GLY A 555 -4.37 -5.23 -32.95
N VAL A 556 -3.83 -4.18 -32.31
CA VAL A 556 -2.38 -3.88 -32.32
C VAL A 556 -1.56 -4.97 -31.63
N ALA A 557 -2.15 -5.62 -30.62
CA ALA A 557 -1.64 -6.81 -29.95
C ALA A 557 -2.81 -7.53 -29.26
N ASP A 558 -2.58 -8.74 -28.75
CA ASP A 558 -3.59 -9.49 -28.01
C ASP A 558 -3.64 -9.04 -26.53
N LYS A 559 -2.48 -8.68 -25.96
CA LYS A 559 -2.34 -8.23 -24.58
C LYS A 559 -1.42 -7.01 -24.45
N ALA A 560 -1.64 -6.18 -23.44
CA ALA A 560 -0.77 -5.06 -23.10
C ALA A 560 -0.55 -4.93 -21.59
N TYR A 561 0.70 -4.82 -21.16
CA TYR A 561 1.09 -4.61 -19.76
C TYR A 561 1.81 -3.28 -19.59
N PHE A 562 1.38 -2.51 -18.59
CA PHE A 562 1.89 -1.18 -18.29
C PHE A 562 2.39 -1.10 -16.85
N SER A 563 3.60 -0.57 -16.66
CA SER A 563 4.09 -0.07 -15.37
C SER A 563 4.03 1.45 -15.36
N VAL A 564 3.27 2.04 -14.45
CA VAL A 564 3.02 3.49 -14.39
C VAL A 564 3.54 4.08 -13.08
N CYS A 565 4.44 5.07 -13.19
CA CYS A 565 4.93 5.85 -12.06
C CYS A 565 3.87 6.86 -11.60
N GLY A 566 3.51 6.86 -10.32
CA GLY A 566 2.39 7.64 -9.81
C GLY A 566 2.69 9.13 -9.57
N MET A 567 3.97 9.48 -9.39
CA MET A 567 4.45 10.85 -9.21
C MET A 567 5.35 11.24 -10.39
N ASP A 568 4.76 11.25 -11.57
CA ASP A 568 5.46 11.39 -12.83
C ASP A 568 4.66 12.31 -13.76
N ILE A 569 5.34 13.26 -14.40
CA ILE A 569 4.77 14.15 -15.41
C ILE A 569 4.12 13.36 -16.58
N LEU A 570 4.63 12.15 -16.85
CA LEU A 570 4.14 11.24 -17.89
C LEU A 570 3.09 10.22 -17.41
N ARG A 571 2.68 10.26 -16.13
CA ARG A 571 1.76 9.25 -15.55
C ARG A 571 0.52 9.03 -16.42
N ASP A 572 -0.15 10.11 -16.80
CA ASP A 572 -1.44 10.01 -17.48
C ASP A 572 -1.30 9.57 -18.94
N ASP A 573 -0.11 9.70 -19.56
CA ASP A 573 0.17 9.15 -20.89
C ASP A 573 -0.07 7.63 -20.92
N GLY A 574 0.49 6.92 -19.92
CA GLY A 574 0.34 5.47 -19.80
C GLY A 574 -1.07 5.03 -19.45
N LEU A 575 -1.73 5.74 -18.52
CA LEU A 575 -3.10 5.41 -18.09
C LEU A 575 -4.11 5.60 -19.22
N ILE A 576 -4.00 6.70 -19.97
CA ILE A 576 -4.91 6.98 -21.09
C ILE A 576 -4.69 5.96 -22.21
N TYR A 577 -3.45 5.63 -22.55
CA TYR A 577 -3.24 4.65 -23.63
C TYR A 577 -3.68 3.23 -23.23
N ALA A 578 -3.51 2.85 -21.96
CA ALA A 578 -4.04 1.60 -21.44
C ALA A 578 -5.57 1.53 -21.59
N ASP A 579 -6.29 2.59 -21.21
CA ASP A 579 -7.76 2.67 -21.34
C ASP A 579 -8.22 2.63 -22.80
N VAL A 580 -7.52 3.33 -23.70
CA VAL A 580 -7.78 3.28 -25.15
C VAL A 580 -7.66 1.84 -25.68
N LEU A 581 -6.61 1.11 -25.30
CA LEU A 581 -6.41 -0.27 -25.75
C LEU A 581 -7.46 -1.21 -25.16
N GLU A 582 -7.79 -1.07 -23.88
CA GLU A 582 -8.82 -1.87 -23.19
C GLU A 582 -10.20 -1.69 -23.82
N ASN A 583 -10.61 -0.45 -24.10
CA ASN A 583 -11.88 -0.14 -24.77
C ASN A 583 -11.96 -0.70 -26.20
N LEU A 584 -10.81 -0.98 -26.82
CA LEU A 584 -10.71 -1.59 -28.16
C LEU A 584 -10.51 -3.11 -28.11
N GLY A 585 -10.68 -3.73 -26.94
CA GLY A 585 -10.67 -5.18 -26.77
C GLY A 585 -9.28 -5.81 -26.63
N VAL A 586 -8.23 -5.01 -26.48
CA VAL A 586 -6.90 -5.52 -26.08
C VAL A 586 -6.97 -5.84 -24.59
N GLN A 587 -6.59 -7.05 -24.19
CA GLN A 587 -6.52 -7.36 -22.77
C GLN A 587 -5.42 -6.52 -22.14
N THR A 588 -5.74 -5.70 -21.14
CA THR A 588 -4.80 -4.74 -20.57
C THR A 588 -4.61 -4.97 -19.08
N ARG A 589 -3.37 -4.83 -18.60
CA ARG A 589 -3.03 -4.80 -17.18
C ARG A 589 -2.13 -3.63 -16.86
N VAL A 590 -2.41 -2.97 -15.75
CA VAL A 590 -1.66 -1.80 -15.30
C VAL A 590 -1.21 -1.99 -13.85
N SER A 591 0.10 -1.91 -13.63
CA SER A 591 0.68 -1.75 -12.29
C SER A 591 1.04 -0.30 -12.06
N ILE A 592 0.40 0.33 -11.07
CA ILE A 592 0.68 1.72 -10.68
C ILE A 592 1.55 1.72 -9.44
N TYR A 593 2.58 2.58 -9.43
CA TYR A 593 3.49 2.80 -8.31
C TYR A 593 3.28 4.19 -7.71
N PRO A 594 2.35 4.36 -6.74
CA PRO A 594 2.07 5.64 -6.13
C PRO A 594 3.32 6.27 -5.51
N GLY A 595 3.49 7.59 -5.65
CA GLY A 595 4.66 8.31 -5.13
C GLY A 595 5.98 8.04 -5.84
N ALA A 596 6.03 7.09 -6.78
CA ALA A 596 7.24 6.79 -7.53
C ALA A 596 7.51 7.86 -8.61
N PRO A 597 8.73 8.41 -8.68
CA PRO A 597 9.15 9.27 -9.79
C PRO A 597 9.37 8.47 -11.09
N HIS A 598 9.58 9.19 -12.18
CA HIS A 598 9.83 8.59 -13.49
C HIS A 598 11.01 7.59 -13.45
N ALA A 599 10.82 6.37 -13.96
CA ALA A 599 11.84 5.32 -14.01
C ALA A 599 12.61 5.10 -12.69
N PHE A 600 11.93 5.24 -11.55
CA PHE A 600 12.54 5.23 -10.21
C PHE A 600 13.40 4.00 -9.90
N TRP A 601 13.13 2.85 -10.54
CA TRP A 601 13.92 1.62 -10.38
C TRP A 601 15.36 1.75 -10.89
N VAL A 602 15.66 2.73 -11.75
CA VAL A 602 17.03 3.01 -12.23
C VAL A 602 17.86 3.67 -11.13
N ALA A 603 17.34 4.76 -10.54
CA ALA A 603 18.07 5.52 -9.52
C ALA A 603 17.91 4.94 -8.10
N PHE A 604 16.82 4.21 -7.84
CA PHE A 604 16.41 3.75 -6.51
C PHE A 604 16.14 2.23 -6.48
N GLY A 605 16.92 1.45 -7.23
CA GLY A 605 16.73 0.00 -7.42
C GLY A 605 16.73 -0.86 -6.14
N MET A 606 17.33 -0.36 -5.06
CA MET A 606 17.37 -1.04 -3.75
C MET A 606 16.10 -0.85 -2.91
N THR A 607 15.17 -0.02 -3.35
CA THR A 607 13.96 0.31 -2.58
C THR A 607 12.91 -0.80 -2.66
N ALA A 608 12.07 -0.92 -1.63
CA ALA A 608 10.97 -1.90 -1.61
C ALA A 608 10.01 -1.68 -2.80
N LEU A 609 9.77 -0.42 -3.18
CA LEU A 609 8.95 -0.10 -4.35
C LEU A 609 9.60 -0.60 -5.64
N ALA A 610 10.93 -0.56 -5.76
CA ALA A 610 11.65 -1.02 -6.94
C ALA A 610 11.68 -2.56 -6.99
N GLN A 611 11.78 -3.22 -5.83
CA GLN A 611 11.61 -4.67 -5.72
C GLN A 611 10.18 -5.11 -6.06
N LYS A 612 9.18 -4.31 -5.66
CA LYS A 612 7.78 -4.53 -6.08
C LYS A 612 7.64 -4.38 -7.59
N TRP A 613 8.19 -3.32 -8.18
CA TRP A 613 8.20 -3.16 -9.64
C TRP A 613 8.87 -4.35 -10.34
N LYS A 614 10.02 -4.81 -9.83
CA LYS A 614 10.70 -5.98 -10.37
C LYS A 614 9.80 -7.23 -10.35
N THR A 615 9.10 -7.46 -9.25
CA THR A 615 8.17 -8.60 -9.10
C THR A 615 6.97 -8.49 -10.04
N ASP A 616 6.31 -7.32 -10.04
CA ASP A 616 5.14 -7.06 -10.87
C ASP A 616 5.48 -7.12 -12.36
N LYS A 617 6.61 -6.54 -12.79
CA LYS A 617 7.15 -6.64 -14.14
C LYS A 617 7.26 -8.09 -14.57
N THR A 618 7.94 -8.89 -13.76
CA THR A 618 8.18 -10.30 -14.07
C THR A 618 6.84 -11.02 -14.20
N ALA A 619 5.90 -10.82 -13.29
CA ALA A 619 4.56 -11.40 -13.39
C ALA A 619 3.80 -10.90 -14.64
N GLY A 620 3.83 -9.59 -14.93
CA GLY A 620 3.17 -8.96 -16.07
C GLY A 620 3.66 -9.49 -17.42
N VAL A 621 4.97 -9.66 -17.58
CA VAL A 621 5.54 -10.30 -18.78
C VAL A 621 5.17 -11.79 -18.83
N GLY A 622 5.16 -12.49 -17.70
CA GLY A 622 4.65 -13.87 -17.63
C GLY A 622 3.21 -14.00 -18.12
N TRP A 623 2.36 -13.04 -17.77
CA TRP A 623 0.99 -12.95 -18.24
C TRP A 623 0.87 -12.66 -19.74
N LEU A 624 1.70 -11.78 -20.29
CA LEU A 624 1.78 -11.55 -21.74
C LEU A 624 2.12 -12.85 -22.49
N LEU A 625 2.96 -13.68 -21.89
CA LEU A 625 3.37 -14.99 -22.41
C LEU A 625 2.36 -16.13 -22.13
N GLY A 626 1.30 -15.87 -21.35
CA GLY A 626 0.30 -16.88 -20.98
C GLY A 626 0.78 -17.91 -19.95
N ARG A 627 1.65 -17.51 -19.02
CA ARG A 627 2.33 -18.40 -18.05
C ARG A 627 1.95 -18.12 -16.59
N GLU A 628 0.71 -17.68 -16.35
CA GLU A 628 0.19 -17.46 -14.99
C GLU A 628 -0.37 -18.71 -14.35
#